data_AF-A0A3M7SMJ6-F1
#
_entry.id   AF-A0A3M7SMJ6-F1
#
_cell.length_a   1.000
_cell.length_b   1.000
_cell.length_c   1.000
_cell.angle_alpha   90.00
_cell.angle_beta   90.00
_cell.angle_gamma   90.00
#
_symmetry.space_group_name_H-M   'P 1'
#
loop_
_entity.id
_entity.type
_entity.pdbx_description
1 polymer ?
#
loop_
_entity_poly.entity_id
_entity_poly.type
_entity_poly.pdbx_seq_one_letter_code
_entity_poly.pdbx_strand_id
1 'polypeptide(L)'
;MILKEFYKDLVAKSPGPPPLEPISQNLDNDLDRSGPNVRPDLDLGATTPDKVDLTIDDDFQDIEVEIKPTREELIARYQATIEERDRLQTVNNQLHHKLADFFRKKKSDDSQNQSLFEKSSQEHEQRYIKYITTIDNLKKQMETERLEAERELDELKYKCDTKKEIVDQDRMFFTKMKKDAAAKSASTRSGKHLTIKDAEVYIEKERLKEIDVIGVRIENIKLKNQLRKKENELKAKEEFGEGLHMIDFEQLKIENQTYNEKIEERNEELMKLKKKINNTVQILTHVKEKLQFVVNENEREKYRLSEFDEQVKKDRDSLTKIKQSKDSLRLDNSRLKQNSGLLGNTILLRDFEECVDKNENLEVEIEQLKRKHAELILTSKEIHNKH
;
A
#
# COMPACT_ATOMS: atom_id res chain seq x y z
N MET A 1 30.75 0.93 -3.01
CA MET A 1 31.21 0.17 -1.82
C MET A 1 30.43 0.54 -0.55
N ILE A 2 29.98 1.79 -0.40
CA ILE A 2 29.27 2.30 0.79
C ILE A 2 27.81 1.76 0.94
N LEU A 3 27.13 1.38 -0.15
CA LEU A 3 25.76 0.84 -0.08
C LEU A 3 25.67 -0.65 0.34
N LYS A 4 26.79 -1.40 0.32
CA LYS A 4 26.82 -2.80 0.77
C LYS A 4 27.00 -2.93 2.28
N GLU A 5 27.59 -1.93 2.94
CA GLU A 5 27.73 -1.91 4.41
C GLU A 5 26.43 -1.49 5.08
N PHE A 6 25.69 -0.53 4.51
CA PHE A 6 24.43 -0.05 5.08
C PHE A 6 23.32 -1.12 5.16
N TYR A 7 23.31 -2.08 4.23
CA TYR A 7 22.35 -3.19 4.24
C TYR A 7 22.74 -4.33 5.20
N LYS A 8 24.01 -4.39 5.62
CA LYS A 8 24.50 -5.40 6.57
C LYS A 8 24.15 -5.01 8.01
N ASP A 9 24.17 -3.72 8.32
CA ASP A 9 23.85 -3.20 9.65
C ASP A 9 22.34 -3.15 9.95
N LEU A 10 21.49 -3.06 8.92
CA LEU A 10 20.03 -3.05 9.10
C LEU A 10 19.46 -4.44 9.44
N VAL A 11 20.12 -5.51 9.00
CA VAL A 11 19.69 -6.91 9.26
C VAL A 11 20.19 -7.41 10.63
N ALA A 12 21.23 -6.79 11.19
CA ALA A 12 21.82 -7.19 12.46
C ALA A 12 21.09 -6.68 13.73
N LYS A 13 20.01 -5.87 13.57
CA LYS A 13 19.35 -5.18 14.71
C LYS A 13 17.88 -5.50 14.91
N SER A 14 17.34 -6.53 14.27
CA SER A 14 16.00 -7.03 14.55
C SER A 14 16.04 -8.01 15.74
N PRO A 15 15.41 -7.72 16.89
CA PRO A 15 15.25 -8.72 17.93
C PRO A 15 14.29 -9.80 17.40
N GLY A 16 14.76 -11.05 17.38
CA GLY A 16 13.92 -12.21 17.09
C GLY A 16 12.80 -12.34 18.13
N PRO A 17 11.66 -12.96 17.77
CA PRO A 17 10.58 -13.19 18.72
C PRO A 17 11.07 -14.08 19.87
N PRO A 18 10.60 -13.85 21.11
CA PRO A 18 11.07 -14.59 22.27
C PRO A 18 10.64 -16.08 22.18
N PRO A 19 11.39 -17.00 22.81
CA PRO A 19 11.02 -18.41 22.87
C PRO A 19 9.75 -18.59 23.71
N LEU A 20 8.81 -19.39 23.22
CA LEU A 20 7.63 -19.81 23.98
C LEU A 20 8.06 -20.79 25.08
N GLU A 21 7.86 -20.40 26.35
CA GLU A 21 8.00 -21.29 27.49
C GLU A 21 6.86 -22.35 27.51
N PRO A 22 7.14 -23.58 27.97
CA PRO A 22 6.14 -24.63 28.09
C PRO A 22 5.27 -24.39 29.34
N ILE A 23 3.98 -24.15 29.13
CA ILE A 23 2.98 -24.15 30.20
C ILE A 23 2.62 -25.61 30.49
N SER A 24 3.27 -26.18 31.51
CA SER A 24 2.80 -27.40 32.17
C SER A 24 1.76 -27.04 33.23
N GLN A 25 0.57 -27.59 33.03
CA GLN A 25 -0.36 -28.16 34.01
C GLN A 25 -0.44 -27.54 35.41
N ASN A 26 -1.64 -27.09 35.78
CA ASN A 26 -2.37 -27.56 36.96
C ASN A 26 -3.69 -26.81 37.07
N LEU A 27 -4.82 -27.52 36.96
CA LEU A 27 -6.06 -27.28 37.72
C LEU A 27 -7.10 -28.31 37.27
N ASP A 28 -6.98 -29.51 37.83
CA ASP A 28 -8.13 -30.35 38.15
C ASP A 28 -8.59 -30.02 39.57
N ASN A 29 -9.89 -30.22 39.81
CA ASN A 29 -10.66 -30.18 41.08
C ASN A 29 -11.07 -28.76 41.57
N ASP A 30 -12.32 -28.44 41.91
CA ASP A 30 -13.45 -29.26 42.36
C ASP A 30 -14.82 -28.59 42.08
N LEU A 31 -15.78 -29.45 41.76
CA LEU A 31 -17.17 -29.58 42.27
C LEU A 31 -18.17 -28.40 42.31
N ASP A 32 -19.33 -28.71 41.71
CA ASP A 32 -20.71 -28.38 42.13
C ASP A 32 -21.09 -26.92 42.46
N ARG A 33 -21.97 -26.36 41.61
CA ARG A 33 -23.19 -25.69 42.11
C ARG A 33 -24.27 -25.57 41.05
N SER A 34 -25.40 -26.17 41.40
CA SER A 34 -26.72 -26.10 40.79
C SER A 34 -27.35 -24.69 40.84
N GLY A 35 -27.67 -24.14 39.66
CA GLY A 35 -28.78 -23.19 39.34
C GLY A 35 -28.88 -21.84 40.08
N PRO A 36 -29.82 -20.94 39.69
CA PRO A 36 -30.71 -20.97 38.53
C PRO A 36 -30.67 -19.71 37.64
N ASN A 37 -31.24 -19.91 36.46
CA ASN A 37 -31.61 -18.98 35.41
C ASN A 37 -32.54 -17.85 35.93
N VAL A 38 -32.20 -16.58 35.73
CA VAL A 38 -33.13 -15.46 35.90
C VAL A 38 -33.00 -14.49 34.72
N ARG A 39 -34.07 -14.45 33.92
CA ARG A 39 -34.37 -13.41 32.93
C ARG A 39 -35.02 -12.23 33.67
N PRO A 40 -34.70 -10.97 33.38
CA PRO A 40 -35.53 -9.85 33.82
C PRO A 40 -36.61 -9.56 32.77
N ASP A 41 -37.86 -9.79 33.16
CA ASP A 41 -39.06 -9.33 32.46
C ASP A 41 -39.18 -7.80 32.54
N LEU A 42 -39.55 -7.18 31.42
CA LEU A 42 -39.99 -5.79 31.35
C LEU A 42 -41.46 -5.71 31.78
N ASP A 43 -41.73 -5.01 32.89
CA ASP A 43 -43.08 -4.63 33.29
C ASP A 43 -43.34 -3.15 32.96
N LEU A 44 -44.37 -2.91 32.15
CA LEU A 44 -44.89 -1.60 31.74
C LEU A 44 -45.96 -1.17 32.76
N GLY A 45 -45.54 -0.44 33.79
CA GLY A 45 -46.44 0.22 34.74
C GLY A 45 -46.96 1.56 34.22
N ALA A 46 -48.20 1.56 33.72
CA ALA A 46 -48.98 2.78 33.47
C ALA A 46 -49.33 3.46 34.81
N THR A 47 -48.96 4.73 34.97
CA THR A 47 -49.43 5.57 36.10
C THR A 47 -50.20 6.76 35.53
N THR A 48 -51.47 6.84 35.90
CA THR A 48 -52.42 7.92 35.61
C THR A 48 -52.04 9.22 36.33
N PRO A 49 -52.23 10.42 35.75
CA PRO A 49 -51.99 11.69 36.44
C PRO A 49 -53.26 12.20 37.14
N ASP A 50 -53.15 12.40 38.45
CA ASP A 50 -54.14 13.11 39.27
C ASP A 50 -53.98 14.63 39.17
N LYS A 51 -55.13 15.31 39.25
CA LYS A 51 -55.33 16.76 39.25
C LYS A 51 -54.79 17.43 40.52
N VAL A 52 -54.08 18.54 40.35
CA VAL A 52 -53.95 19.72 41.25
C VAL A 52 -53.06 20.72 40.51
N ASP A 53 -53.13 22.03 40.60
CA ASP A 53 -54.15 23.02 40.98
C ASP A 53 -53.55 24.34 40.44
N LEU A 54 -54.38 25.21 39.87
CA LEU A 54 -53.97 26.48 39.28
C LEU A 54 -54.02 27.56 40.37
N THR A 55 -52.87 27.97 40.88
CA THR A 55 -52.74 29.23 41.63
C THR A 55 -51.96 30.24 40.80
N ILE A 56 -52.71 31.23 40.35
CA ILE A 56 -52.31 32.44 39.64
C ILE A 56 -51.71 33.38 40.69
N ASP A 57 -50.45 33.77 40.52
CA ASP A 57 -49.89 34.95 41.18
C ASP A 57 -49.90 36.11 40.18
N ASP A 58 -50.81 37.04 40.44
CA ASP A 58 -50.90 38.36 39.82
C ASP A 58 -49.80 39.27 40.38
N ASP A 59 -48.79 39.58 39.57
CA ASP A 59 -47.99 40.80 39.74
C ASP A 59 -48.15 41.67 38.48
N PHE A 60 -49.01 42.66 38.62
CA PHE A 60 -49.21 43.76 37.69
C PHE A 60 -47.95 44.62 37.62
N GLN A 61 -47.29 44.66 36.46
CA GLN A 61 -46.43 45.77 36.09
C GLN A 61 -46.50 46.04 34.59
N ASP A 62 -46.93 47.27 34.31
CA ASP A 62 -46.76 48.03 33.08
C ASP A 62 -47.39 47.47 31.80
N ILE A 63 -48.60 47.97 31.53
CA ILE A 63 -49.14 48.12 30.17
C ILE A 63 -48.26 49.14 29.45
N GLU A 64 -47.09 48.71 29.01
CA GLU A 64 -46.40 49.35 27.89
C GLU A 64 -47.24 49.05 26.65
N VAL A 65 -47.72 50.11 26.02
CA VAL A 65 -48.60 50.08 24.85
C VAL A 65 -47.88 49.29 23.75
N GLU A 66 -48.18 48.01 23.68
CA GLU A 66 -47.87 47.16 22.55
C GLU A 66 -48.60 47.79 21.36
N ILE A 67 -47.85 48.53 20.53
CA ILE A 67 -48.28 48.88 19.19
C ILE A 67 -48.51 47.53 18.53
N LYS A 68 -49.75 47.05 18.58
CA LYS A 68 -50.16 45.77 18.00
C LYS A 68 -49.57 45.79 16.59
N PRO A 69 -48.61 44.89 16.29
CA PRO A 69 -48.06 44.85 14.96
C PRO A 69 -49.25 44.63 14.04
N THR A 70 -49.33 45.45 13.00
CA THR A 70 -50.42 45.37 12.03
C THR A 70 -50.61 43.91 11.68
N ARG A 71 -51.86 43.42 11.61
CA ARG A 71 -52.19 41.99 11.41
C ARG A 71 -51.29 41.30 10.36
N GLU A 72 -50.86 42.04 9.36
CA GLU A 72 -49.92 41.63 8.31
C GLU A 72 -48.51 41.25 8.80
N GLU A 73 -47.92 41.97 9.75
CA GLU A 73 -46.58 41.67 10.29
C GLU A 73 -46.56 40.41 11.15
N LEU A 74 -47.61 40.16 11.95
CA LEU A 74 -47.76 38.89 12.68
C LEU A 74 -47.91 37.72 11.71
N ILE A 75 -48.70 37.89 10.64
CA ILE A 75 -48.86 36.86 9.62
C ILE A 75 -47.52 36.56 8.93
N ALA A 76 -46.74 37.60 8.60
CA ALA A 76 -45.43 37.43 7.97
C ALA A 76 -44.43 36.69 8.88
N ARG A 77 -44.37 37.02 10.18
CA ARG A 77 -43.52 36.29 11.14
C ARG A 77 -43.96 34.84 11.33
N TYR A 78 -45.26 34.60 11.40
CA TYR A 78 -45.81 33.25 11.50
C TYR A 78 -45.48 32.41 10.26
N GLN A 79 -45.60 32.99 9.06
CA GLN A 79 -45.21 32.35 7.81
C GLN A 79 -43.71 32.04 7.77
N ALA A 80 -42.84 32.99 8.15
CA ALA A 80 -41.40 32.76 8.22
C ALA A 80 -41.02 31.62 9.19
N THR A 81 -41.69 31.57 10.34
CA THR A 81 -41.47 30.51 11.35
C THR A 81 -41.93 29.14 10.85
N ILE A 82 -43.03 29.08 10.08
CA ILE A 82 -43.47 27.84 9.43
C ILE A 82 -42.45 27.37 8.39
N GLU A 83 -41.95 28.28 7.56
CA GLU A 83 -40.93 27.92 6.56
C GLU A 83 -39.65 27.38 7.21
N GLU A 84 -39.21 27.99 8.31
CA GLU A 84 -38.04 27.52 9.07
C GLU A 84 -38.29 26.14 9.69
N ARG A 85 -39.47 25.93 10.29
CA ARG A 85 -39.88 24.62 10.79
C ARG A 85 -39.88 23.57 9.68
N ASP A 86 -40.43 23.88 8.52
CA ASP A 86 -40.53 22.95 7.40
C ASP A 86 -39.14 22.60 6.84
N ARG A 87 -38.22 23.57 6.79
CA ARG A 87 -36.81 23.33 6.43
C ARG A 87 -36.13 22.40 7.44
N LEU A 88 -36.25 22.68 8.73
CA LEU A 88 -35.67 21.84 9.78
C LEU A 88 -36.25 20.43 9.78
N GLN A 89 -37.56 20.29 9.55
CA GLN A 89 -38.21 18.99 9.44
C GLN A 89 -37.70 18.20 8.23
N THR A 90 -37.45 18.87 7.11
CA THR A 90 -36.88 18.23 5.91
C THR A 90 -35.45 17.73 6.18
N VAL A 91 -34.61 18.53 6.82
CA VAL A 91 -33.23 18.14 7.19
C VAL A 91 -33.24 16.99 8.21
N ASN A 92 -34.11 17.05 9.21
CA ASN A 92 -34.23 16.03 10.23
C ASN A 92 -34.66 14.68 9.62
N ASN A 93 -35.65 14.69 8.73
CA ASN A 93 -36.08 13.50 7.99
C ASN A 93 -34.93 12.89 7.17
N GLN A 94 -34.09 13.71 6.55
CA GLN A 94 -32.92 13.22 5.80
C GLN A 94 -31.87 12.57 6.72
N LEU A 95 -31.62 13.14 7.91
CA LEU A 95 -30.70 12.57 8.89
C LEU A 95 -31.22 11.25 9.46
N HIS A 96 -32.52 11.17 9.77
CA HIS A 96 -33.15 9.92 10.16
C HIS A 96 -33.04 8.83 9.08
N HIS A 97 -33.21 9.20 7.80
CA HIS A 97 -33.01 8.25 6.69
C HIS A 97 -31.57 7.74 6.62
N LYS A 98 -30.57 8.64 6.75
CA LYS A 98 -29.15 8.26 6.75
C LYS A 98 -28.79 7.35 7.92
N LEU A 99 -29.33 7.62 9.11
CA LEU A 99 -29.13 6.75 10.28
C LEU A 99 -29.76 5.38 10.08
N ALA A 100 -30.98 5.32 9.55
CA ALA A 100 -31.66 4.06 9.26
C ALA A 100 -30.88 3.20 8.25
N ASP A 101 -30.33 3.82 7.19
CA ASP A 101 -29.48 3.13 6.22
C ASP A 101 -28.17 2.63 6.84
N PHE A 102 -27.54 3.43 7.71
CA PHE A 102 -26.32 3.02 8.42
C PHE A 102 -26.56 1.82 9.32
N PHE A 103 -27.63 1.82 10.12
CA PHE A 103 -27.99 0.70 10.99
C PHE A 103 -28.42 -0.54 10.20
N ARG A 104 -29.12 -0.37 9.07
CA ARG A 104 -29.47 -1.50 8.18
C ARG A 104 -28.21 -2.16 7.61
N LYS A 105 -27.24 -1.36 7.17
CA LYS A 105 -25.99 -1.85 6.59
C LYS A 105 -25.11 -2.54 7.65
N LYS A 106 -24.95 -1.94 8.83
CA LYS A 106 -24.20 -2.53 9.95
C LYS A 106 -24.79 -3.87 10.41
N LYS A 107 -26.12 -3.95 10.55
CA LYS A 107 -26.81 -5.20 10.94
C LYS A 107 -26.65 -6.31 9.91
N SER A 108 -26.63 -5.97 8.62
CA SER A 108 -26.42 -6.93 7.53
C SER A 108 -25.00 -7.51 7.55
N ASP A 109 -23.99 -6.65 7.75
CA ASP A 109 -22.58 -7.07 7.74
C ASP A 109 -22.22 -7.94 8.97
N ASP A 110 -22.72 -7.58 10.16
CA ASP A 110 -22.49 -8.38 11.38
C ASP A 110 -23.19 -9.75 11.32
N SER A 111 -24.42 -9.80 10.78
CA SER A 111 -25.18 -11.07 10.67
C SER A 111 -24.56 -12.04 9.66
N GLN A 112 -24.01 -11.53 8.54
CA GLN A 112 -23.34 -12.38 7.55
C GLN A 112 -22.04 -12.98 8.10
N ASN A 113 -21.23 -12.17 8.79
CA ASN A 113 -19.97 -12.65 9.37
C ASN A 113 -20.19 -13.70 10.46
N GLN A 114 -21.23 -13.54 11.29
CA GLN A 114 -21.56 -14.52 12.33
C GLN A 114 -22.04 -15.85 11.73
N SER A 115 -22.88 -15.81 10.69
CA SER A 115 -23.35 -17.01 9.99
C SER A 115 -22.20 -17.79 9.30
N LEU A 116 -21.24 -17.08 8.70
CA LEU A 116 -20.04 -17.68 8.10
C LEU A 116 -19.17 -18.38 9.15
N PHE A 117 -18.99 -17.77 10.32
CA PHE A 117 -18.22 -18.35 11.42
C PHE A 117 -18.91 -19.59 12.00
N GLU A 118 -20.21 -19.53 12.26
CA GLU A 118 -20.99 -20.67 12.77
C GLU A 118 -21.01 -21.84 11.78
N LYS A 119 -21.15 -21.56 10.48
CA LYS A 119 -21.13 -22.59 9.44
C LYS A 119 -19.75 -23.28 9.35
N SER A 120 -18.67 -22.51 9.44
CA SER A 120 -17.31 -23.05 9.49
C SER A 120 -17.10 -23.90 10.75
N SER A 121 -17.57 -23.44 11.91
CA SER A 121 -17.47 -24.16 13.18
C SER A 121 -18.23 -25.48 13.15
N GLN A 122 -19.47 -25.48 12.64
CA GLN A 122 -20.28 -26.68 12.48
C GLN A 122 -19.64 -27.68 11.50
N GLU A 123 -19.00 -27.20 10.44
CA GLU A 123 -18.29 -28.07 9.51
C GLU A 123 -17.06 -28.74 10.16
N HIS A 124 -16.32 -28.00 10.99
CA HIS A 124 -15.22 -28.57 11.78
C HIS A 124 -15.71 -29.60 12.81
N GLU A 125 -16.82 -29.32 13.49
CA GLU A 125 -17.44 -30.24 14.45
C GLU A 125 -17.95 -31.52 13.77
N GLN A 126 -18.61 -31.39 12.61
CA GLN A 126 -19.05 -32.55 11.82
C GLN A 126 -17.88 -33.39 11.33
N ARG A 127 -16.77 -32.77 10.90
CA ARG A 127 -15.54 -33.49 10.53
C ARG A 127 -14.94 -34.19 11.74
N TYR A 128 -14.88 -33.53 12.88
CA TYR A 128 -14.39 -34.11 14.13
C TYR A 128 -15.21 -35.33 14.54
N ILE A 129 -16.54 -35.23 14.55
CA ILE A 129 -17.45 -36.36 14.86
C ILE A 129 -17.24 -37.52 13.87
N LYS A 130 -17.09 -37.22 12.57
CA LYS A 130 -16.77 -38.24 11.56
C LYS A 130 -15.44 -38.93 11.88
N TYR A 131 -14.39 -38.18 12.21
CA TYR A 131 -13.10 -38.77 12.57
C TYR A 131 -13.19 -39.64 13.82
N ILE A 132 -13.88 -39.19 14.87
CA ILE A 132 -14.08 -39.97 16.10
C ILE A 132 -14.86 -41.26 15.81
N THR A 133 -15.92 -41.19 15.00
CA THR A 133 -16.71 -42.36 14.61
C THR A 133 -15.88 -43.34 13.78
N THR A 134 -15.07 -42.85 12.84
CA THR A 134 -14.16 -43.68 12.06
C THR A 134 -13.11 -44.35 12.96
N ILE A 135 -12.54 -43.62 13.93
CA ILE A 135 -11.59 -44.18 14.90
C ILE A 135 -12.26 -45.27 15.75
N ASP A 136 -13.49 -45.06 16.22
CA ASP A 136 -14.23 -46.07 17.00
C ASP A 136 -14.51 -47.34 16.17
N ASN A 137 -14.95 -47.17 14.92
CA ASN A 137 -15.18 -48.27 14.00
C ASN A 137 -13.88 -49.04 13.70
N LEU A 138 -12.77 -48.34 13.46
CA LEU A 138 -11.46 -48.97 13.24
C LEU A 138 -10.99 -49.73 14.48
N LYS A 139 -11.18 -49.17 15.68
CA LYS A 139 -10.87 -49.87 16.93
C LYS A 139 -11.68 -51.16 17.09
N LYS A 140 -12.98 -51.11 16.80
CA LYS A 140 -13.84 -52.31 16.84
C LYS A 140 -13.39 -53.36 15.82
N GLN A 141 -13.05 -52.94 14.60
CA GLN A 141 -12.52 -53.84 13.57
C GLN A 141 -11.18 -54.48 14.00
N MET A 142 -10.26 -53.69 14.54
CA MET A 142 -8.99 -54.21 15.06
C MET A 142 -9.21 -55.25 16.16
N GLU A 143 -10.17 -55.04 17.05
CA GLU A 143 -10.45 -55.99 18.13
C GLU A 143 -11.10 -57.27 17.61
N THR A 144 -12.01 -57.18 16.63
CA THR A 144 -12.58 -58.37 15.99
C THR A 144 -11.51 -59.17 15.24
N GLU A 145 -10.64 -58.50 14.48
CA GLU A 145 -9.53 -59.15 13.78
C GLU A 145 -8.54 -59.79 14.77
N ARG A 146 -8.27 -59.13 15.91
CA ARG A 146 -7.43 -59.68 16.97
C ARG A 146 -8.01 -60.97 17.54
N LEU A 147 -9.31 -60.98 17.86
CA LEU A 147 -9.99 -62.16 18.39
C LEU A 147 -10.06 -63.30 17.37
N GLU A 148 -10.30 -62.99 16.10
CA GLU A 148 -10.27 -63.97 15.02
C GLU A 148 -8.88 -64.58 14.84
N ALA A 149 -7.82 -63.76 14.82
CA ALA A 149 -6.44 -64.22 14.74
C ALA A 149 -6.03 -65.06 15.96
N GLU A 150 -6.47 -64.69 17.17
CA GLU A 150 -6.23 -65.46 18.39
C GLU A 150 -6.89 -66.84 18.32
N ARG A 151 -8.15 -66.89 17.87
CA ARG A 151 -8.87 -68.16 17.66
C ARG A 151 -8.17 -69.05 16.62
N GLU A 152 -7.79 -68.49 15.47
CA GLU A 152 -7.07 -69.24 14.44
C GLU A 152 -5.73 -69.78 14.93
N LEU A 153 -5.02 -68.98 15.73
CA LEU A 153 -3.74 -69.35 16.32
C LEU A 153 -3.90 -70.50 17.32
N ASP A 154 -4.95 -70.50 18.13
CA ASP A 154 -5.24 -71.60 19.05
C ASP A 154 -5.69 -72.87 18.33
N GLU A 155 -6.48 -72.75 17.26
CA GLU A 155 -6.81 -73.89 16.40
C GLU A 155 -5.55 -74.51 15.75
N LEU A 156 -4.63 -73.66 15.27
CA LEU A 156 -3.37 -74.11 14.67
C LEU A 156 -2.44 -74.77 15.70
N LYS A 157 -2.36 -74.22 16.93
CA LYS A 157 -1.62 -74.85 18.03
C LYS A 157 -2.18 -76.23 18.34
N TYR A 158 -3.50 -76.35 18.51
CA TYR A 158 -4.15 -77.63 18.77
C TYR A 158 -3.87 -78.66 17.66
N LYS A 159 -3.97 -78.24 16.39
CA LYS A 159 -3.62 -79.08 15.23
C LYS A 159 -2.13 -79.46 15.20
N CYS A 160 -1.24 -78.60 15.68
CA CYS A 160 0.19 -78.88 15.77
C CYS A 160 0.49 -79.90 16.88
N ASP A 161 -0.08 -79.72 18.06
CA ASP A 161 0.15 -80.60 19.21
C ASP A 161 -0.38 -82.01 18.96
N THR A 162 -1.60 -82.12 18.41
CA THR A 162 -2.17 -83.42 18.00
C THR A 162 -1.31 -84.14 16.96
N LYS A 163 -0.82 -83.44 15.94
CA LYS A 163 0.11 -84.02 14.95
C LYS A 163 1.44 -84.43 15.56
N LYS A 164 1.96 -83.64 16.49
CA LYS A 164 3.21 -83.95 17.19
C LYS A 164 3.07 -85.21 18.02
N GLU A 165 1.95 -85.37 18.73
CA GLU A 165 1.66 -86.57 19.51
C GLU A 165 1.61 -87.83 18.62
N ILE A 166 0.94 -87.75 17.46
CA ILE A 166 0.90 -88.85 16.48
C ILE A 166 2.33 -89.19 16.00
N VAL A 167 3.11 -88.18 15.63
CA VAL A 167 4.50 -88.39 15.16
C VAL A 167 5.38 -89.01 16.26
N ASP A 168 5.22 -88.58 17.51
CA ASP A 168 5.96 -89.13 18.64
C ASP A 168 5.58 -90.60 18.89
N GLN A 169 4.30 -90.96 18.80
CA GLN A 169 3.84 -92.35 18.88
C GLN A 169 4.40 -93.22 17.74
N ASP A 170 4.31 -92.75 16.50
CA ASP A 170 4.85 -93.45 15.33
C ASP A 170 6.38 -93.64 15.46
N ARG A 171 7.08 -92.62 15.97
CA ARG A 171 8.53 -92.68 16.19
C ARG A 171 8.89 -93.69 17.29
N MET A 172 8.11 -93.77 18.37
CA MET A 172 8.29 -94.78 19.42
C MET A 172 8.08 -96.18 18.86
N PHE A 173 6.99 -96.39 18.10
CA PHE A 173 6.70 -97.68 17.46
C PHE A 173 7.81 -98.09 16.49
N PHE A 174 8.25 -97.18 15.62
CA PHE A 174 9.32 -97.43 14.66
C PHE A 174 10.65 -97.73 15.35
N THR A 175 10.97 -97.04 16.45
CA THR A 175 12.17 -97.31 17.24
C THR A 175 12.14 -98.70 17.87
N LYS A 176 10.98 -99.13 18.38
CA LYS A 176 10.79 -100.50 18.89
C LYS A 176 10.96 -101.55 17.78
N MET A 177 10.36 -101.32 16.62
CA MET A 177 10.52 -102.19 15.45
C MET A 177 11.99 -102.28 15.00
N LYS A 178 12.74 -101.18 15.00
CA LYS A 178 14.19 -101.17 14.73
C LYS A 178 14.96 -102.03 15.73
N LYS A 179 14.65 -101.95 17.03
CA LYS A 179 15.26 -102.81 18.06
C LYS A 179 14.95 -104.29 17.84
N ASP A 180 13.69 -104.62 17.55
CA ASP A 180 13.26 -106.01 17.33
C ASP A 180 13.89 -106.61 16.06
N ALA A 181 13.99 -105.83 14.97
CA ALA A 181 14.65 -106.24 13.75
C ALA A 181 16.16 -106.45 13.95
N ALA A 182 16.81 -105.55 14.71
CA ALA A 182 18.21 -105.66 15.06
C ALA A 182 18.50 -106.94 15.88
N ALA A 183 17.65 -107.26 16.87
CA ALA A 183 17.78 -108.46 17.69
C ALA A 183 17.60 -109.77 16.88
N LYS A 184 16.74 -109.77 15.86
CA LYS A 184 16.51 -110.92 14.97
C LYS A 184 17.57 -111.07 13.87
N SER A 185 18.37 -110.03 13.63
CA SER A 185 19.40 -110.04 12.58
C SER A 185 20.67 -110.76 13.02
N ALA A 186 21.33 -111.47 12.10
CA ALA A 186 22.62 -112.11 12.30
C ALA A 186 23.63 -111.62 11.26
N SER A 187 24.89 -111.40 11.68
CA SER A 187 25.94 -110.92 10.79
C SER A 187 26.31 -111.96 9.74
N THR A 188 26.18 -111.63 8.46
CA THR A 188 26.54 -112.51 7.33
C THR A 188 28.01 -112.94 7.35
N ARG A 189 28.90 -112.15 7.98
CA ARG A 189 30.35 -112.40 8.03
C ARG A 189 30.81 -113.19 9.27
N SER A 190 30.04 -113.18 10.35
CA SER A 190 30.43 -113.77 11.64
C SER A 190 29.42 -114.78 12.20
N GLY A 191 28.20 -114.86 11.65
CA GLY A 191 27.09 -115.65 12.19
C GLY A 191 26.55 -115.18 13.54
N LYS A 192 27.21 -114.22 14.20
CA LYS A 192 26.85 -113.71 15.52
C LYS A 192 25.70 -112.69 15.39
N HIS A 193 24.74 -112.80 16.30
CA HIS A 193 23.65 -111.84 16.46
C HIS A 193 24.20 -110.51 16.98
N LEU A 194 23.62 -109.40 16.50
CA LEU A 194 23.91 -108.08 17.07
C LEU A 194 23.39 -108.04 18.51
N THR A 195 24.22 -107.63 19.46
CA THR A 195 23.75 -107.54 20.84
C THR A 195 22.78 -106.37 20.99
N ILE A 196 21.78 -106.52 21.87
CA ILE A 196 20.77 -105.49 22.11
C ILE A 196 21.43 -104.16 22.52
N LYS A 197 22.51 -104.23 23.32
CA LYS A 197 23.27 -103.06 23.76
C LYS A 197 23.94 -102.33 22.59
N ASP A 198 24.54 -103.05 21.64
CA ASP A 198 25.16 -102.43 20.47
C ASP A 198 24.11 -101.76 19.57
N ALA A 199 22.95 -102.38 19.40
CA ALA A 199 21.83 -101.80 18.65
C ALA A 199 21.31 -100.49 19.29
N GLU A 200 21.26 -100.43 20.64
CA GLU A 200 20.85 -99.23 21.36
C GLU A 200 21.83 -98.07 21.18
N VAL A 201 23.14 -98.35 21.18
CA VAL A 201 24.18 -97.33 20.92
C VAL A 201 24.01 -96.72 19.52
N TYR A 202 23.72 -97.53 18.50
CA TYR A 202 23.49 -97.02 17.15
C TYR A 202 22.19 -96.22 17.02
N ILE A 203 21.11 -96.67 17.66
CA ILE A 203 19.82 -95.94 17.68
C ILE A 203 19.98 -94.58 18.38
N GLU A 204 20.73 -94.53 19.48
CA GLU A 204 20.98 -93.27 20.19
C GLU A 204 21.86 -92.32 19.36
N LYS A 205 22.86 -92.86 18.66
CA LYS A 205 23.69 -92.08 17.74
C LYS A 205 22.89 -91.54 16.55
N GLU A 206 21.96 -92.32 16.01
CA GLU A 206 20.99 -91.87 14.99
C GLU A 206 20.10 -90.76 15.56
N ARG A 207 19.57 -90.93 16.77
CA ARG A 207 18.73 -89.94 17.45
C ARG A 207 19.43 -88.59 17.64
N LEU A 208 20.69 -88.60 18.06
CA LEU A 208 21.50 -87.38 18.20
C LEU A 208 21.69 -86.66 16.87
N LYS A 209 22.04 -87.41 15.81
CA LYS A 209 22.15 -86.84 14.46
C LYS A 209 20.82 -86.29 13.94
N GLU A 210 19.70 -86.95 14.25
CA GLU A 210 18.37 -86.48 13.89
C GLU A 210 18.08 -85.12 14.53
N ILE A 211 18.50 -84.90 15.78
CA ILE A 211 18.37 -83.59 16.45
C ILE A 211 19.16 -82.52 15.71
N ASP A 212 20.40 -82.82 15.30
CA ASP A 212 21.24 -81.88 14.55
C ASP A 212 20.58 -81.52 13.20
N VAL A 213 20.05 -82.52 12.48
CA VAL A 213 19.33 -82.30 11.21
C VAL A 213 18.07 -81.46 11.42
N ILE A 214 17.30 -81.71 12.48
CA ILE A 214 16.13 -80.89 12.83
C ILE A 214 16.56 -79.44 13.09
N GLY A 215 17.65 -79.22 13.84
CA GLY A 215 18.20 -77.89 14.11
C GLY A 215 18.53 -77.13 12.83
N VAL A 216 19.31 -77.74 11.93
CA VAL A 216 19.66 -77.15 10.63
C VAL A 216 18.42 -76.89 9.77
N ARG A 217 17.41 -77.79 9.81
CA ARG A 217 16.17 -77.60 9.06
C ARG A 217 15.35 -76.42 9.56
N ILE A 218 15.25 -76.24 10.88
CA ILE A 218 14.57 -75.09 11.48
C ILE A 218 15.30 -73.79 11.11
N GLU A 219 16.64 -73.79 11.15
CA GLU A 219 17.44 -72.65 10.72
C GLU A 219 17.24 -72.31 9.23
N ASN A 220 17.22 -73.32 8.35
CA ASN A 220 16.94 -73.13 6.93
C ASN A 220 15.55 -72.51 6.70
N ILE A 221 14.52 -72.98 7.41
CA ILE A 221 13.17 -72.42 7.34
C ILE A 221 13.17 -70.96 7.83
N LYS A 222 13.87 -70.67 8.93
CA LYS A 222 13.99 -69.30 9.47
C LYS A 222 14.67 -68.37 8.45
N LEU A 223 15.78 -68.79 7.85
CA LEU A 223 16.49 -68.01 6.83
C LEU A 223 15.64 -67.79 5.58
N LYS A 224 14.91 -68.81 5.10
CA LYS A 224 13.96 -68.66 3.98
C LYS A 224 12.84 -67.68 4.30
N ASN A 225 12.32 -67.69 5.52
CA ASN A 225 11.30 -66.72 5.95
C ASN A 225 11.88 -65.29 6.00
N GLN A 226 13.10 -65.13 6.51
CA GLN A 226 13.78 -63.84 6.52
C GLN A 226 14.06 -63.32 5.12
N LEU A 227 14.52 -64.19 4.20
CA LEU A 227 14.73 -63.85 2.80
C LEU A 227 13.43 -63.36 2.16
N ARG A 228 12.34 -64.13 2.27
CA ARG A 228 11.02 -63.72 1.74
C ARG A 228 10.54 -62.41 2.34
N LYS A 229 10.75 -62.19 3.64
CA LYS A 229 10.41 -60.91 4.28
C LYS A 229 11.21 -59.76 3.66
N LYS A 230 12.51 -59.94 3.45
CA LYS A 230 13.38 -58.93 2.83
C LYS A 230 13.06 -58.68 1.36
N GLU A 231 12.74 -59.73 0.61
CA GLU A 231 12.26 -59.62 -0.78
C GLU A 231 10.95 -58.84 -0.85
N ASN A 232 10.00 -59.10 0.04
CA ASN A 232 8.75 -58.34 0.11
C ASN A 232 8.96 -56.88 0.53
N GLU A 233 9.86 -56.62 1.51
CA GLU A 233 10.24 -55.25 1.89
C GLU A 233 10.87 -54.49 0.72
N LEU A 234 11.70 -55.16 -0.07
CA LEU A 234 12.34 -54.60 -1.26
C LEU A 234 11.30 -54.31 -2.34
N LYS A 235 10.43 -55.28 -2.65
CA LYS A 235 9.36 -55.13 -3.63
C LYS A 235 8.38 -54.00 -3.27
N ALA A 236 8.00 -53.88 -1.99
CA ALA A 236 7.16 -52.77 -1.55
C ALA A 236 7.83 -51.42 -1.78
N LYS A 237 9.15 -51.30 -1.51
CA LYS A 237 9.90 -50.07 -1.79
C LYS A 237 10.01 -49.77 -3.29
N GLU A 238 10.11 -50.79 -4.13
CA GLU A 238 10.12 -50.65 -5.59
C GLU A 238 8.74 -50.23 -6.12
N GLU A 239 7.64 -50.83 -5.64
CA GLU A 239 6.26 -50.51 -6.05
C GLU A 239 5.84 -49.08 -5.65
N PHE A 240 6.28 -48.58 -4.48
CA PHE A 240 6.11 -47.16 -4.12
C PHE A 240 6.95 -46.21 -5.01
N GLY A 241 7.99 -46.73 -5.67
CA GLY A 241 8.98 -45.99 -6.45
C GLY A 241 8.65 -45.76 -7.92
N GLU A 242 7.92 -46.68 -8.56
CA GLU A 242 8.03 -46.84 -10.02
C GLU A 242 7.19 -45.85 -10.86
N GLY A 243 6.09 -45.31 -10.31
CA GLY A 243 5.16 -44.45 -11.07
C GLY A 243 4.99 -43.05 -10.50
N LEU A 244 4.60 -42.96 -9.23
CA LEU A 244 4.26 -41.67 -8.60
C LEU A 244 5.48 -40.76 -8.49
N HIS A 245 6.61 -41.29 -8.00
CA HIS A 245 7.84 -40.50 -7.84
C HIS A 245 8.46 -40.07 -9.18
N MET A 246 8.30 -40.86 -10.25
CA MET A 246 8.79 -40.47 -11.57
C MET A 246 7.96 -39.32 -12.15
N ILE A 247 6.63 -39.41 -12.04
CA ILE A 247 5.72 -38.36 -12.51
C ILE A 247 5.94 -37.08 -11.70
N ASP A 248 6.05 -37.17 -10.38
CA ASP A 248 6.33 -36.01 -9.52
C ASP A 248 7.68 -35.37 -9.85
N PHE A 249 8.70 -36.19 -10.13
CA PHE A 249 10.02 -35.70 -10.52
C PHE A 249 10.01 -35.05 -11.91
N GLU A 250 9.31 -35.63 -12.88
CA GLU A 250 9.11 -35.03 -14.21
C GLU A 250 8.32 -33.73 -14.11
N GLN A 251 7.28 -33.69 -13.28
CA GLN A 251 6.52 -32.47 -13.01
C GLN A 251 7.40 -31.38 -12.40
N LEU A 252 8.21 -31.73 -11.39
CA LEU A 252 9.15 -30.79 -10.78
C LEU A 252 10.18 -30.27 -11.79
N LYS A 253 10.60 -31.11 -12.73
CA LYS A 253 11.51 -30.72 -13.82
C LYS A 253 10.84 -29.75 -14.80
N ILE A 254 9.59 -30.00 -15.18
CA ILE A 254 8.80 -29.11 -16.05
C ILE A 254 8.58 -27.76 -15.34
N GLU A 255 8.22 -27.78 -14.06
CA GLU A 255 8.03 -26.55 -13.27
C GLU A 255 9.33 -25.77 -13.15
N ASN A 256 10.45 -26.42 -12.82
CA ASN A 256 11.74 -25.76 -12.73
C ASN A 256 12.14 -25.11 -14.06
N GLN A 257 11.95 -25.82 -15.17
CA GLN A 257 12.19 -25.27 -16.51
C GLN A 257 11.29 -24.05 -16.77
N THR A 258 10.00 -24.15 -16.49
CA THR A 258 9.03 -23.05 -16.67
C THR A 258 9.41 -21.82 -15.83
N TYR A 259 9.86 -22.02 -14.58
CA TYR A 259 10.33 -20.93 -13.73
C TYR A 259 11.61 -20.30 -14.26
N ASN A 260 12.55 -21.09 -14.78
CA ASN A 260 13.77 -20.55 -15.40
C ASN A 260 13.46 -19.71 -16.63
N GLU A 261 12.58 -20.19 -17.53
CA GLU A 261 12.13 -19.42 -18.69
C GLU A 261 11.49 -18.09 -18.27
N LYS A 262 10.68 -18.10 -17.20
CA LYS A 262 10.06 -16.88 -16.67
C LYS A 262 11.09 -15.93 -16.04
N ILE A 263 12.12 -16.45 -15.38
CA ILE A 263 13.23 -15.65 -14.84
C ILE A 263 14.00 -14.99 -15.99
N GLU A 264 14.28 -15.72 -17.07
CA GLU A 264 14.94 -15.19 -18.26
C GLU A 264 14.12 -14.08 -18.91
N GLU A 265 12.82 -14.28 -19.11
CA GLU A 265 11.92 -13.27 -19.67
C GLU A 265 11.90 -11.97 -18.81
N ARG A 266 11.82 -12.11 -17.47
CA ARG A 266 11.88 -10.96 -16.56
C ARG A 266 13.25 -10.28 -16.58
N ASN A 267 14.34 -11.05 -16.70
CA ASN A 267 15.69 -10.49 -16.83
C ASN A 267 15.85 -9.68 -18.12
N GLU A 268 15.29 -10.15 -19.23
CA GLU A 268 15.28 -9.39 -20.49
C GLU A 268 14.47 -8.09 -20.37
N GLU A 269 13.29 -8.13 -19.75
CA GLU A 269 12.49 -6.93 -19.48
C GLU A 269 13.24 -5.93 -18.60
N LEU A 270 13.91 -6.42 -17.55
CA LEU A 270 14.74 -5.61 -16.67
C LEU A 270 15.88 -4.95 -17.44
N MET A 271 16.54 -5.67 -18.35
CA MET A 271 17.56 -5.11 -19.23
C MET A 271 16.99 -4.04 -20.18
N LYS A 272 15.81 -4.28 -20.77
CA LYS A 272 15.10 -3.28 -21.61
C LYS A 272 14.80 -2.01 -20.81
N LEU A 273 14.32 -2.14 -19.57
CA LEU A 273 14.05 -1.01 -18.68
C LEU A 273 15.32 -0.25 -18.30
N LYS A 274 16.40 -0.94 -17.92
CA LYS A 274 17.71 -0.31 -17.67
C LYS A 274 18.20 0.50 -18.87
N LYS A 275 18.05 -0.03 -20.09
CA LYS A 275 18.41 0.70 -21.31
C LYS A 275 17.54 1.96 -21.50
N LYS A 276 16.23 1.87 -21.27
CA LYS A 276 15.33 3.04 -21.30
C LYS A 276 15.72 4.09 -20.27
N ILE A 277 16.06 3.69 -19.04
CA ILE A 277 16.53 4.60 -17.98
C ILE A 277 17.81 5.30 -18.42
N ASN A 278 18.81 4.57 -18.90
CA ASN A 278 20.08 5.15 -19.36
C ASN A 278 19.85 6.17 -20.50
N ASN A 279 19.03 5.83 -21.48
CA ASN A 279 18.69 6.75 -22.57
C ASN A 279 17.98 8.01 -22.04
N THR A 280 17.06 7.85 -21.08
CA THR A 280 16.33 8.97 -20.48
C THR A 280 17.28 9.88 -19.69
N VAL A 281 18.23 9.31 -18.94
CA VAL A 281 19.25 10.06 -18.21
C VAL A 281 20.15 10.84 -19.17
N GLN A 282 20.55 10.24 -20.30
CA GLN A 282 21.32 10.93 -21.34
C GLN A 282 20.54 12.11 -21.92
N ILE A 283 19.27 11.90 -22.30
CA ILE A 283 18.40 12.97 -22.81
C ILE A 283 18.25 14.08 -21.76
N LEU A 284 17.99 13.73 -20.51
CA LEU A 284 17.83 14.69 -19.42
C LEU A 284 19.13 15.50 -19.20
N THR A 285 20.28 14.85 -19.35
CA THR A 285 21.59 15.52 -19.25
C THR A 285 21.75 16.55 -20.37
N HIS A 286 21.49 16.18 -21.63
CA HIS A 286 21.55 17.11 -22.76
C HIS A 286 20.55 18.28 -22.62
N VAL A 287 19.33 18.00 -22.14
CA VAL A 287 18.33 19.05 -21.89
C VAL A 287 18.81 19.99 -20.77
N LYS A 288 19.40 19.47 -19.71
CA LYS A 288 19.96 20.26 -18.61
C LYS A 288 21.10 21.17 -19.10
N GLU A 289 22.01 20.64 -19.90
CA GLU A 289 23.12 21.40 -20.51
C GLU A 289 22.58 22.52 -21.41
N LYS A 290 21.62 22.21 -22.29
CA LYS A 290 21.00 23.20 -23.18
C LYS A 290 20.24 24.28 -22.39
N LEU A 291 19.53 23.89 -21.33
CA LEU A 291 18.85 24.82 -20.45
C LEU A 291 19.86 25.76 -19.77
N GLN A 292 20.94 25.23 -19.22
CA GLN A 292 21.99 26.03 -18.59
C GLN A 292 22.62 27.01 -19.58
N PHE A 293 22.88 26.58 -20.81
CA PHE A 293 23.36 27.47 -21.87
C PHE A 293 22.39 28.63 -22.15
N VAL A 294 21.09 28.33 -22.33
CA VAL A 294 20.07 29.35 -22.60
C VAL A 294 19.89 30.30 -21.41
N VAL A 295 19.96 29.80 -20.17
CA VAL A 295 19.91 30.64 -18.97
C VAL A 295 21.07 31.63 -18.95
N ASN A 296 22.29 31.15 -19.20
CA ASN A 296 23.48 32.01 -19.25
C ASN A 296 23.38 33.06 -20.38
N GLU A 297 22.87 32.69 -21.56
CA GLU A 297 22.62 33.66 -22.63
C GLU A 297 21.57 34.69 -22.23
N ASN A 298 20.48 34.27 -21.60
CA ASN A 298 19.42 35.16 -21.12
C ASN A 298 19.96 36.17 -20.09
N GLU A 299 20.81 35.72 -19.17
CA GLU A 299 21.48 36.61 -18.20
C GLU A 299 22.40 37.61 -18.89
N ARG A 300 23.16 37.19 -19.91
CA ARG A 300 24.01 38.09 -20.71
C ARG A 300 23.18 39.15 -21.45
N GLU A 301 22.07 38.76 -22.07
CA GLU A 301 21.19 39.70 -22.77
C GLU A 301 20.46 40.64 -21.79
N LYS A 302 20.09 40.17 -20.60
CA LYS A 302 19.57 41.04 -19.52
C LYS A 302 20.58 42.08 -19.08
N TYR A 303 21.85 41.70 -18.96
CA TYR A 303 22.92 42.63 -18.63
C TYR A 303 23.07 43.70 -19.72
N ARG A 304 23.10 43.29 -21.00
CA ARG A 304 23.14 44.22 -22.15
C ARG A 304 21.95 45.16 -22.17
N LEU A 305 20.74 44.65 -21.90
CA LEU A 305 19.54 45.47 -21.84
C LEU A 305 19.65 46.53 -20.73
N SER A 306 20.14 46.15 -19.55
CA SER A 306 20.38 47.08 -18.44
C SER A 306 21.40 48.17 -18.81
N GLU A 307 22.48 47.82 -19.50
CA GLU A 307 23.48 48.77 -19.99
C GLU A 307 22.87 49.76 -21.00
N PHE A 308 22.05 49.28 -21.94
CA PHE A 308 21.32 50.13 -22.87
C PHE A 308 20.30 51.03 -22.17
N ASP A 309 19.56 50.53 -21.18
CA ASP A 309 18.61 51.33 -20.40
C ASP A 309 19.32 52.46 -19.62
N GLU A 310 20.49 52.17 -19.04
CA GLU A 310 21.33 53.19 -18.42
C GLU A 310 21.82 54.23 -19.41
N GLN A 311 22.25 53.80 -20.61
CA GLN A 311 22.68 54.70 -21.66
C GLN A 311 21.54 55.61 -22.14
N VAL A 312 20.36 55.03 -22.38
CA VAL A 312 19.15 55.78 -22.75
C VAL A 312 18.78 56.78 -21.66
N LYS A 313 18.92 56.41 -20.38
CA LYS A 313 18.67 57.33 -19.26
C LYS A 313 19.66 58.50 -19.27
N LYS A 314 20.96 58.26 -19.46
CA LYS A 314 21.99 59.30 -19.59
C LYS A 314 21.70 60.23 -20.76
N ASP A 315 21.32 59.68 -21.91
CA ASP A 315 21.00 60.44 -23.11
C ASP A 315 19.73 61.30 -22.92
N ARG A 316 18.71 60.78 -22.22
CA ARG A 316 17.51 61.54 -21.83
C ARG A 316 17.84 62.69 -20.88
N ASP A 317 18.71 62.48 -19.90
CA ASP A 317 19.15 63.52 -18.97
C ASP A 317 19.95 64.61 -19.68
N SER A 318 20.87 64.21 -20.58
CA SER A 318 21.63 65.12 -21.44
C SER A 318 20.72 65.95 -22.35
N LEU A 319 19.77 65.30 -23.02
CA LEU A 319 18.78 65.97 -23.87
C LEU A 319 17.95 66.99 -23.08
N THR A 320 17.58 66.65 -21.83
CA THR A 320 16.84 67.56 -20.95
C THR A 320 17.67 68.79 -20.59
N LYS A 321 18.95 68.62 -20.24
CA LYS A 321 19.89 69.74 -19.97
C LYS A 321 20.09 70.63 -21.19
N ILE A 322 20.26 70.03 -22.37
CA ILE A 322 20.40 70.77 -23.63
C ILE A 322 19.12 71.55 -23.95
N LYS A 323 17.93 70.95 -23.76
CA LYS A 323 16.64 71.65 -23.93
C LYS A 323 16.52 72.83 -22.97
N GLN A 324 16.85 72.66 -21.69
CA GLN A 324 16.84 73.74 -20.70
C GLN A 324 17.79 74.88 -21.08
N SER A 325 19.03 74.58 -21.48
CA SER A 325 20.00 75.58 -21.93
C SER A 325 19.50 76.34 -23.18
N LYS A 326 19.00 75.60 -24.17
CA LYS A 326 18.38 76.19 -25.37
C LYS A 326 17.20 77.10 -25.01
N ASP A 327 16.32 76.68 -24.10
CA ASP A 327 15.16 77.47 -23.69
C ASP A 327 15.58 78.72 -22.86
N SER A 328 16.61 78.62 -22.03
CA SER A 328 17.23 79.77 -21.34
C SER A 328 17.82 80.78 -22.34
N LEU A 329 18.60 80.31 -23.31
CA LEU A 329 19.15 81.15 -24.37
C LEU A 329 18.06 81.81 -25.22
N ARG A 330 16.94 81.10 -25.48
CA ARG A 330 15.77 81.68 -26.17
C ARG A 330 15.11 82.77 -25.33
N LEU A 331 14.99 82.57 -24.02
CA LEU A 331 14.45 83.56 -23.10
C LEU A 331 15.35 84.79 -23.03
N ASP A 332 16.66 84.60 -22.86
CA ASP A 332 17.64 85.68 -22.83
C ASP A 332 17.69 86.45 -24.16
N ASN A 333 17.64 85.75 -25.30
CA ASN A 333 17.55 86.39 -26.61
C ASN A 333 16.27 87.22 -26.76
N SER A 334 15.14 86.71 -26.26
CA SER A 334 13.87 87.44 -26.25
C SER A 334 13.92 88.67 -25.34
N ARG A 335 14.55 88.55 -24.15
CA ARG A 335 14.76 89.66 -23.22
C ARG A 335 15.70 90.71 -23.79
N LEU A 336 16.81 90.31 -24.42
CA LEU A 336 17.72 91.23 -25.10
C LEU A 336 17.01 91.96 -26.24
N LYS A 337 16.23 91.24 -27.06
CA LYS A 337 15.40 91.87 -28.09
C LYS A 337 14.43 92.90 -27.51
N GLN A 338 13.80 92.61 -26.37
CA GLN A 338 12.92 93.54 -25.68
C GLN A 338 13.68 94.77 -25.12
N ASN A 339 14.82 94.55 -24.46
CA ASN A 339 15.65 95.62 -23.88
C ASN A 339 16.30 96.51 -24.94
N SER A 340 16.62 95.95 -26.12
CA SER A 340 17.18 96.71 -27.24
C SER A 340 16.19 97.67 -27.88
N GLY A 341 14.91 97.72 -27.46
CA GLY A 341 13.95 98.76 -27.83
C GLY A 341 13.99 99.16 -29.31
N LEU A 342 14.19 100.45 -29.57
CA LEU A 342 14.33 101.00 -30.93
C LEU A 342 15.58 100.47 -31.66
N LEU A 343 16.70 100.24 -30.96
CA LEU A 343 17.93 99.66 -31.53
C LEU A 343 17.74 98.25 -32.10
N GLY A 344 16.77 97.48 -31.59
CA GLY A 344 16.48 96.13 -32.07
C GLY A 344 15.62 96.09 -33.35
N ASN A 345 15.00 97.22 -33.72
CA ASN A 345 14.10 97.31 -34.87
C ASN A 345 14.70 98.25 -35.92
N THR A 346 15.49 97.67 -36.82
CA THR A 346 16.22 98.40 -37.87
C THR A 346 15.31 99.19 -38.82
N ILE A 347 14.06 98.75 -39.01
CA ILE A 347 13.08 99.45 -39.84
C ILE A 347 12.66 100.74 -39.15
N LEU A 348 12.30 100.65 -37.87
CA LEU A 348 11.86 101.80 -37.09
C LEU A 348 13.01 102.79 -36.82
N LEU A 349 14.24 102.29 -36.71
CA LEU A 349 15.46 103.11 -36.61
C LEU A 349 15.69 103.93 -37.89
N ARG A 350 15.54 103.29 -39.05
CA ARG A 350 15.67 103.93 -40.36
C ARG A 350 14.58 104.96 -40.60
N ASP A 351 13.34 104.66 -40.20
CA ASP A 351 12.23 105.63 -40.27
C ASP A 351 12.48 106.84 -39.34
N PHE A 352 13.08 106.62 -38.18
CA PHE A 352 13.48 107.69 -37.28
C PHE A 352 14.62 108.55 -37.87
N GLU A 353 15.65 107.94 -38.44
CA GLU A 353 16.70 108.64 -39.20
C GLU A 353 16.08 109.48 -40.32
N GLU A 354 15.18 108.90 -41.12
CA GLU A 354 14.50 109.61 -42.20
C GLU A 354 13.60 110.76 -41.66
N CYS A 355 12.97 110.59 -40.50
CA CYS A 355 12.22 111.67 -39.84
C CYS A 355 13.15 112.78 -39.34
N VAL A 356 14.32 112.45 -38.80
CA VAL A 356 15.32 113.43 -38.37
C VAL A 356 15.84 114.20 -39.59
N ASP A 357 16.21 113.50 -40.66
CA ASP A 357 16.64 114.11 -41.92
C ASP A 357 15.56 115.04 -42.50
N LYS A 358 14.29 114.62 -42.47
CA LYS A 358 13.15 115.48 -42.88
C LYS A 358 13.02 116.71 -41.98
N ASN A 359 13.22 116.56 -40.67
CA ASN A 359 13.11 117.67 -39.72
C ASN A 359 14.26 118.68 -39.91
N GLU A 360 15.49 118.21 -40.12
CA GLU A 360 16.63 119.06 -40.47
C GLU A 360 16.38 119.81 -41.79
N ASN A 361 15.83 119.13 -42.79
CA ASN A 361 15.45 119.78 -44.05
C ASN A 361 14.37 120.86 -43.85
N LEU A 362 13.36 120.60 -43.01
CA LEU A 362 12.34 121.59 -42.66
C LEU A 362 12.91 122.78 -41.87
N GLU A 363 13.88 122.56 -40.98
CA GLU A 363 14.58 123.65 -40.29
C GLU A 363 15.36 124.53 -41.27
N VAL A 364 16.05 123.92 -42.24
CA VAL A 364 16.72 124.64 -43.34
C VAL A 364 15.71 125.42 -44.18
N GLU A 365 14.56 124.82 -44.49
CA GLU A 365 13.49 125.49 -45.25
C GLU A 365 12.87 126.67 -44.47
N ILE A 366 12.68 126.53 -43.15
CA ILE A 366 12.27 127.62 -42.26
C ILE A 366 13.31 128.74 -42.27
N GLU A 367 14.60 128.43 -42.17
CA GLU A 367 15.66 129.44 -42.24
C GLU A 367 15.71 130.13 -43.61
N GLN A 368 15.49 129.40 -44.70
CA GLN A 368 15.36 129.99 -46.04
C GLN A 368 14.11 130.86 -46.18
N LEU A 369 12.98 130.47 -45.60
CA LEU A 369 11.75 131.27 -45.56
C LEU A 369 11.92 132.52 -44.70
N LYS A 370 12.62 132.43 -43.57
CA LYS A 370 13.01 133.62 -42.78
C LYS A 370 13.91 134.56 -43.57
N ARG A 371 14.87 134.04 -44.35
CA ARG A 371 15.71 134.85 -45.25
C ARG A 371 14.89 135.50 -46.36
N LYS A 372 13.99 134.75 -47.03
CA LYS A 372 13.07 135.31 -48.03
C LYS A 372 12.11 136.34 -47.45
N HIS A 373 11.61 136.14 -46.23
CA HIS A 373 10.79 137.12 -45.53
C HIS A 373 11.62 138.38 -45.20
N ALA A 374 12.88 138.25 -44.82
CA ALA A 374 13.79 139.37 -44.64
C ALA A 374 14.08 140.12 -45.96
N GLU A 375 14.24 139.40 -47.07
CA GLU A 375 14.39 139.98 -48.42
C GLU A 375 13.11 140.66 -48.92
N LEU A 376 11.93 140.10 -48.63
CA LEU A 376 10.63 140.71 -48.93
C LEU A 376 10.37 141.96 -48.07
N ILE A 377 10.82 141.99 -46.82
CA ILE A 377 10.82 143.22 -46.00
C ILE A 377 11.76 144.28 -46.59
N LEU A 378 12.90 143.88 -47.14
CA LEU A 378 13.86 144.79 -47.80
C LEU A 378 13.29 145.35 -49.12
N THR A 379 12.68 144.52 -49.95
CA THR A 379 12.05 144.95 -51.22
C THR A 379 10.73 145.71 -50.99
N SER A 380 9.97 145.42 -49.93
CA SER A 380 8.85 146.26 -49.48
C SER A 380 9.30 147.64 -48.99
N LYS A 381 10.52 147.77 -48.45
CA LYS A 381 11.11 149.07 -48.09
C LYS A 381 11.59 149.86 -49.32
N GLU A 382 12.04 149.19 -50.37
CA GLU A 382 12.44 149.84 -51.63
C GLU A 382 11.26 150.39 -52.45
N ILE A 383 10.04 149.88 -52.23
CA ILE A 383 8.82 150.38 -52.88
C ILE A 383 8.20 151.58 -52.12
N HIS A 384 8.57 151.82 -50.85
CA HIS A 384 8.04 152.96 -50.08
C HIS A 384 8.87 154.26 -50.21
N ASN A 385 10.05 154.21 -50.84
CA ASN A 385 10.93 155.38 -51.03
C ASN A 385 10.86 156.00 -52.45
N LYS A 386 9.84 155.66 -53.23
CA LYS A 386 9.42 156.42 -54.43
C LYS A 386 8.04 157.03 -54.19
N HIS A 387 7.98 158.06 -53.35
CA HIS A 387 7.06 159.18 -53.49
C HIS A 387 7.48 160.36 -52.62
#